data_AF-A0A2S7VX61-F1
#
_entry.id   AF-A0A2S7VX61-F1
#
_cell.length_a   1.000
_cell.length_b   1.000
_cell.length_c   1.000
_cell.angle_alpha   90.00
_cell.angle_beta   90.00
_cell.angle_gamma   90.00
#
_symmetry.space_group_name_H-M   'P 1'
#
loop_
_entity.id
_entity.type
_entity.pdbx_description
1 polymer ?
#
loop_
_entity_poly.entity_id
_entity_poly.type
_entity_poly.pdbx_seq_one_letter_code
_entity_poly.pdbx_strand_id
1 'polypeptide(L)' 'MNTAIIPQTYQEWHHCITVICQQPLTLSYVEERIIALNSSKDYMTKKFVQLYGESQRQKTLQWFEQAKNELK' A
#
# COMPACT_ATOMS: atom_id res chain seq x y z
N MET A 1 7.47 18.42 -13.17
CA MET A 1 6.44 17.40 -13.46
C MET A 1 6.72 16.23 -12.53
N ASN A 2 6.07 16.16 -11.37
CA ASN A 2 6.24 15.03 -10.46
C ASN A 2 5.13 14.05 -10.80
N THR A 3 5.33 13.27 -11.86
CA THR A 3 4.55 12.07 -12.11
C THR A 3 4.78 11.16 -10.92
N ALA A 4 3.92 11.23 -9.91
CA ALA A 4 3.85 10.21 -8.87
C ALA A 4 3.65 8.90 -9.62
N ILE A 5 4.72 8.09 -9.74
CA ILE A 5 4.68 6.81 -10.41
C ILE A 5 3.75 5.96 -9.56
N ILE A 6 2.48 5.88 -9.96
CA ILE A 6 1.53 4.98 -9.34
C ILE A 6 2.05 3.58 -9.68
N PRO A 7 2.45 2.78 -8.68
CA PRO A 7 2.96 1.45 -8.97
C PRO A 7 1.85 0.66 -9.66
N GLN A 8 2.21 -0.03 -10.73
CA GLN A 8 1.28 -0.89 -11.47
C GLN A 8 1.47 -2.36 -11.09
N THR A 9 2.63 -2.68 -10.53
CA THR A 9 3.01 -4.04 -10.13
C THR A 9 3.41 -4.12 -8.66
N TYR A 10 3.35 -5.33 -8.10
CA TYR A 10 3.82 -5.61 -6.73
C TYR A 10 5.28 -5.20 -6.53
N GLN A 11 6.16 -5.48 -7.49
CA GLN A 11 7.59 -5.18 -7.39
C GLN A 11 7.86 -3.66 -7.37
N GLU A 12 7.17 -2.89 -8.21
CA GLU A 12 7.27 -1.43 -8.21
C GLU A 12 6.77 -0.84 -6.88
N TRP A 13 5.65 -1.37 -6.36
CA TRP A 13 5.10 -0.94 -5.08
C TRP A 13 6.04 -1.28 -3.92
N HIS A 14 6.59 -2.49 -3.90
CA HIS A 14 7.51 -2.95 -2.87
C HIS A 14 8.79 -2.10 -2.90
N HIS A 15 9.35 -1.86 -4.08
CA HIS A 15 10.51 -0.98 -4.25
C HIS A 15 10.19 0.46 -3.83
N CYS A 16 9.02 0.97 -4.18
CA CYS A 16 8.59 2.31 -3.78
C CYS A 16 8.54 2.43 -2.25
N ILE A 17 7.94 1.49 -1.53
CA ILE A 17 7.85 1.56 -0.07
C ILE A 17 9.23 1.38 0.59
N THR A 18 9.99 0.37 0.17
CA THR A 18 11.23 -0.02 0.85
C THR A 18 12.44 0.83 0.48
N VAL A 19 12.53 1.28 -0.79
CA VAL A 19 13.68 2.02 -1.30
C VAL A 19 13.38 3.51 -1.43
N ILE A 20 12.26 3.88 -2.05
CA ILE A 20 11.92 5.30 -2.26
C ILE A 20 11.44 5.94 -0.95
N CYS A 21 10.45 5.32 -0.31
CA CYS A 21 9.90 5.77 0.96
C CYS A 21 10.72 5.33 2.18
N GLN A 22 11.69 4.42 2.00
CA GLN A 22 12.55 3.89 3.07
C GLN A 22 11.75 3.36 4.27
N GLN A 23 10.53 2.87 4.01
CA GLN A 23 9.67 2.29 5.01
C GLN A 23 9.93 0.78 5.07
N PRO A 24 10.38 0.26 6.22
CA PRO A 24 10.55 -1.17 6.37
C PRO A 24 9.18 -1.86 6.38
N LEU A 25 8.98 -2.81 5.46
CA LEU A 25 7.81 -3.68 5.44
C LEU A 25 7.96 -4.75 6.54
N THR A 26 7.77 -4.35 7.78
CA THR A 26 7.69 -5.29 8.91
C THR A 26 6.31 -5.92 8.97
N LEU A 27 6.20 -7.11 9.55
CA LEU A 27 4.92 -7.81 9.68
C LEU A 27 3.87 -6.93 10.38
N SER A 28 4.25 -6.30 11.50
CA SER A 28 3.36 -5.39 12.25
C SER A 28 2.92 -4.19 11.40
N TYR A 29 3.84 -3.57 10.66
CA TYR A 29 3.51 -2.45 9.77
C TYR A 29 2.51 -2.88 8.69
N VAL A 30 2.75 -4.02 8.06
CA VAL A 30 1.87 -4.57 7.01
C VAL A 30 0.48 -4.87 7.57
N GLU A 31 0.39 -5.51 8.74
CA GLU A 31 -0.89 -5.83 9.37
C GLU A 31 -1.70 -4.57 9.73
N GLU A 32 -1.05 -3.56 10.33
CA GLU A 32 -1.69 -2.28 10.63
C GLU A 32 -2.22 -1.60 9.35
N ARG A 33 -1.44 -1.64 8.26
CA ARG A 33 -1.85 -1.07 6.97
C ARG A 33 -3.01 -1.82 6.33
N ILE A 34 -3.05 -3.14 6.41
CA ILE A 34 -4.19 -3.95 5.92
C ILE A 34 -5.46 -3.57 6.68
N ILE A 35 -5.39 -3.45 8.01
CA ILE A 35 -6.54 -3.07 8.86
C ILE A 35 -7.02 -1.66 8.51
N ALA A 36 -6.09 -0.69 8.42
CA ALA A 36 -6.40 0.68 8.06
C ALA A 36 -7.04 0.78 6.66
N LEU A 37 -6.46 0.09 5.67
CA LEU A 37 -6.99 0.05 4.31
C LEU A 37 -8.32 -0.68 4.21
N ASN A 38 -8.61 -1.66 5.05
CA ASN A 38 -9.94 -2.29 5.10
C ASN A 38 -11.00 -1.37 5.75
N SER A 39 -10.58 -0.48 6.65
CA SER A 39 -11.48 0.48 7.29
C SER A 39 -11.88 1.61 6.34
N SER A 40 -13.11 1.54 5.82
CA SER A 40 -13.71 2.62 5.00
C SER A 40 -13.98 3.91 5.76
N LYS A 41 -13.87 3.88 7.10
CA LYS A 41 -14.01 5.05 7.97
C LYS A 41 -12.70 5.81 8.17
N ASP A 42 -11.57 5.20 7.81
CA ASP A 42 -10.26 5.82 8.00
C ASP A 42 -10.04 6.99 7.02
N TYR A 43 -9.65 8.14 7.56
CA TYR A 43 -9.41 9.36 6.79
C TYR A 43 -8.29 9.18 5.76
N MET A 44 -7.24 8.42 6.11
CA MET A 44 -6.13 8.14 5.21
C MET A 44 -6.58 7.22 4.08
N THR A 45 -7.41 6.23 4.36
CA THR A 45 -8.00 5.35 3.33
C THR A 45 -8.89 6.14 2.37
N LYS A 46 -9.73 7.05 2.86
CA LYS A 46 -10.54 7.93 2.01
C LYS A 46 -9.67 8.83 1.13
N LYS A 47 -8.64 9.45 1.70
CA LYS A 47 -7.71 10.30 0.95
C LYS A 47 -6.94 9.51 -0.10
N PHE A 48 -6.54 8.28 0.22
CA PHE A 48 -5.89 7.37 -0.72
C PHE A 48 -6.81 7.04 -1.90
N VAL A 49 -8.07 6.68 -1.63
CA VAL A 49 -9.09 6.41 -2.66
C VAL A 49 -9.36 7.66 -3.51
N GLN A 50 -9.41 8.84 -2.90
CA GLN A 50 -9.64 10.08 -3.64
C GLN A 50 -8.48 10.42 -4.60
N LEU A 51 -7.23 10.12 -4.20
CA LEU A 51 -6.05 10.40 -5.01
C LEU A 51 -5.77 9.35 -6.08
N TYR A 52 -5.97 8.07 -5.76
CA TYR A 52 -5.54 6.95 -6.60
C TYR A 52 -6.69 6.08 -7.13
N GLY A 53 -7.90 6.25 -6.61
CA GLY A 53 -9.07 5.45 -6.94
C GLY A 53 -9.21 4.16 -6.13
N GLU A 54 -10.43 3.61 -6.10
CA GLU A 54 -10.72 2.36 -5.38
C GLU A 54 -9.99 1.15 -5.98
N SER A 55 -9.79 1.12 -7.30
CA SER A 55 -9.03 0.05 -7.96
C SER A 55 -7.59 -0.03 -7.44
N GLN A 56 -6.93 1.13 -7.29
CA GLN A 56 -5.57 1.16 -6.75
C GLN A 56 -5.54 0.76 -5.28
N ARG A 57 -6.58 1.12 -4.50
CA ARG A 57 -6.73 0.67 -3.11
C ARG A 57 -6.78 -0.86 -3.01
N GLN A 58 -7.60 -1.49 -3.85
CA GLN A 58 -7.72 -2.96 -3.87
C GLN A 58 -6.40 -3.63 -4.25
N LYS A 59 -5.70 -3.14 -5.29
CA LYS A 59 -4.36 -3.65 -5.65
C LYS A 59 -3.37 -3.50 -4.51
N THR A 60 -3.36 -2.33 -3.86
CA THR A 60 -2.48 -2.05 -2.73
C THR A 60 -2.75 -2.99 -1.55
N LEU A 61 -4.02 -3.27 -1.27
CA LEU A 61 -4.42 -4.23 -0.24
C LEU A 61 -3.89 -5.64 -0.57
N GLN A 62 -4.07 -6.09 -1.82
CA GLN A 62 -3.54 -7.39 -2.27
C GLN A 62 -2.01 -7.47 -2.16
N TRP A 63 -1.30 -6.39 -2.46
CA TRP A 63 0.15 -6.33 -2.31
C TRP A 63 0.60 -6.39 -0.86
N PHE A 64 -0.12 -5.70 0.04
CA PHE A 64 0.14 -5.84 1.48
C PHE A 64 -0.13 -7.27 1.97
N GLU A 65 -1.20 -7.92 1.51
CA GLU A 65 -1.47 -9.34 1.84
C GLU A 65 -0.40 -10.28 1.30
N GLN A 66 0.09 -10.05 0.07
CA GLN A 66 1.20 -10.82 -0.49
C GLN A 66 2.47 -10.62 0.33
N ALA A 67 2.84 -9.38 0.65
CA ALA A 67 3.99 -9.06 1.49
C ALA A 67 3.88 -9.71 2.87
N LYS A 68 2.67 -9.74 3.46
CA LYS A 68 2.41 -10.43 4.73
C LYS A 68 2.75 -11.92 4.64
N ASN A 69 2.38 -12.58 3.55
CA ASN A 69 2.65 -14.00 3.33
C ASN A 69 4.14 -14.27 3.09
N GLU A 70 4.87 -13.36 2.46
CA GLU A 70 6.32 -13.47 2.25
C GLU A 70 7.12 -13.23 3.53
N LEU A 71 6.59 -12.44 4.47
CA LEU A 71 7.19 -12.15 5.78
C LEU A 71 6.89 -13.19 6.87
N LYS A 72 6.00 -14.14 6.59
CA LYS A 72 5.55 -15.19 7.52
C LYS A 72 6.45 -16.43 7.44
#